data_AF-A0A934L1Y5-F1
#
_entry.id   AF-A0A934L1Y5-F1
#
_cell.length_a   1.000
_cell.length_b   1.000
_cell.length_c   1.000
_cell.angle_alpha   90.00
_cell.angle_beta   90.00
_cell.angle_gamma   90.00
#
_symmetry.space_group_name_H-M   'P 1'
#
loop_
_entity.id
_entity.type
_entity.pdbx_description
1 polymer ?
#
loop_
_entity_poly.entity_id
_entity_poly.type
_entity_poly.pdbx_seq_one_letter_code
_entity_poly.pdbx_strand_id
1 'polypeptide(L)'
;MTRLADGLARTVLFGTTTFAVVVHALLQSRIAVPAWSLPAAFVIGAILAVVLPSPIGVPDEATPTPRRRLVAWVALMLLAFAGAMLAYGAIATPARSWDGATSWELRARAFAAAPTLDQPLFRDPAVYGHTREYPVLQPMLLACVARLGAGIDGARAVFPTLWLTLLALCAGTWRRLGATLLLRTGLLVGFGLTPMLVDPTMGGVDSGFADVFALLALTAAAAGLVTRDHWLTAAAVLLCVVVKPEGLLHAMIVVVIAWLAGELRILCAALLGAIAGALLWLPLYLGLVGQHVDVADLAVRLVAIAVPIVVSGAWVRARRPRYGMRIAVLVTGAGVALAGAYWLTEVLGGLGSRAGVLGVYLDGDMRARARLVELPRILGWLAAYAFAPKYFGFIAPLLVALMLWGRGDRHRGRVLGALLLVGLASLALPFLASPETDLAHHVRSSLDRLMLHWVGVAWLLAGVRWSDHAVAGTGLTR
;
A
#
# COMPACT_ATOMS: atom_id res chain seq x y z
N MET A 1 -12.54 -16.53 16.14
CA MET A 1 -11.94 -16.47 14.78
C MET A 1 -11.71 -15.04 14.31
N THR A 2 -12.72 -14.19 14.15
CA THR A 2 -12.56 -12.83 13.58
C THR A 2 -11.77 -11.84 14.46
N ARG A 3 -11.85 -11.91 15.81
CA ARG A 3 -10.95 -11.11 16.69
C ARG A 3 -9.48 -11.54 16.53
N LEU A 4 -9.27 -12.84 16.33
CA LEU A 4 -7.95 -13.45 16.16
C LEU A 4 -7.35 -13.06 14.81
N ALA A 5 -8.15 -13.07 13.74
CA ALA A 5 -7.73 -12.62 12.40
C ALA A 5 -7.33 -11.13 12.39
N ASP A 6 -8.11 -10.25 13.02
CA ASP A 6 -7.79 -8.83 13.11
C ASP A 6 -6.52 -8.58 13.94
N GLY A 7 -6.38 -9.27 15.09
CA GLY A 7 -5.16 -9.21 15.90
C GLY A 7 -3.92 -9.71 15.16
N LEU A 8 -4.04 -10.80 14.38
CA LEU A 8 -2.98 -11.32 13.52
C LEU A 8 -2.60 -10.31 12.43
N ALA A 9 -3.58 -9.73 11.73
CA ALA A 9 -3.30 -8.76 10.68
C ALA A 9 -2.54 -7.53 11.21
N ARG A 10 -2.96 -7.02 12.38
CA ARG A 10 -2.26 -5.92 13.07
C ARG A 10 -0.86 -6.33 13.52
N THR A 11 -0.71 -7.53 14.07
CA THR A 11 0.59 -8.09 14.47
C THR A 11 1.54 -8.12 13.28
N VAL A 12 1.05 -8.59 12.13
CA VAL A 12 1.86 -8.65 10.92
C VAL A 12 2.23 -7.25 10.43
N LEU A 13 1.27 -6.33 10.36
CA LEU A 13 1.53 -4.96 9.90
C LEU A 13 2.50 -4.22 10.82
N PHE A 14 2.25 -4.19 12.13
CA PHE A 14 3.14 -3.54 13.08
C PHE A 14 4.51 -4.23 13.15
N GLY A 15 4.55 -5.56 13.11
CA GLY A 15 5.82 -6.30 13.09
C GLY A 15 6.63 -5.99 11.84
N THR A 16 5.97 -5.89 10.69
CA THR A 16 6.63 -5.52 9.43
C THR A 16 7.09 -4.06 9.43
N THR A 17 6.32 -3.14 10.01
CA THR A 17 6.73 -1.74 10.21
C THR A 17 7.95 -1.65 11.14
N THR A 18 7.96 -2.36 12.27
CA THR A 18 9.10 -2.42 13.18
C THR A 18 10.32 -3.01 12.48
N PHE A 19 10.14 -4.09 11.72
CA PHE A 19 11.21 -4.68 10.92
C PHE A 19 11.75 -3.68 9.91
N ALA A 20 10.89 -2.93 9.21
CA ALA A 20 11.30 -1.91 8.28
C ALA A 20 12.18 -0.83 8.93
N VAL A 21 11.78 -0.32 10.10
CA VAL A 21 12.56 0.66 10.86
C VAL A 21 13.94 0.10 11.21
N VAL A 22 14.00 -1.10 11.80
CA VAL A 22 15.25 -1.73 12.23
C VAL A 22 16.17 -2.02 11.05
N VAL A 23 15.64 -2.62 9.98
CA VAL A 23 16.41 -2.96 8.78
C VAL A 23 17.03 -1.72 8.14
N HIS A 24 16.23 -0.67 7.91
CA HIS A 24 16.75 0.53 7.26
C HIS A 24 17.78 1.24 8.15
N ALA A 25 17.56 1.31 9.47
CA ALA A 25 18.54 1.89 10.40
C ALA A 25 19.87 1.14 10.39
N LEU A 26 19.85 -0.19 10.40
CA LEU A 26 21.05 -1.02 10.34
C LEU A 26 21.77 -0.86 8.99
N LEU A 27 21.03 -0.93 7.88
CA LEU A 27 21.61 -0.79 6.53
C LEU A 27 22.20 0.60 6.29
N GLN A 28 21.53 1.67 6.74
CA GLN A 28 22.06 3.04 6.70
C GLN A 28 23.35 3.16 7.52
N SER A 29 23.44 2.43 8.63
CA SER A 29 24.64 2.37 9.47
C SER A 29 25.72 1.40 8.95
N ARG A 30 25.50 0.79 7.77
CA ARG A 30 26.36 -0.25 7.16
C ARG A 30 26.55 -1.50 8.04
N ILE A 31 25.60 -1.76 8.93
CA ILE A 31 25.60 -2.93 9.81
C ILE A 31 24.84 -4.06 9.12
N ALA A 32 25.40 -5.27 9.19
CA ALA A 32 24.74 -6.47 8.68
C ALA A 32 23.44 -6.75 9.44
N VAL A 33 22.35 -7.00 8.72
CA VAL A 33 21.04 -7.29 9.32
C VAL A 33 21.02 -8.73 9.86
N PRO A 34 20.82 -8.93 11.16
CA PRO A 34 20.72 -10.28 11.72
C PRO A 34 19.34 -10.89 11.40
N ALA A 35 19.30 -12.18 11.08
CA ALA A 35 18.04 -12.86 10.74
C ALA A 35 17.02 -12.88 11.89
N TRP A 36 17.49 -12.86 13.15
CA TRP A 36 16.63 -12.80 14.33
C TRP A 36 15.88 -11.47 14.49
N SER A 37 16.27 -10.42 13.76
CA SER A 37 15.55 -9.14 13.77
C SER A 37 14.11 -9.28 13.28
N LEU A 38 13.84 -10.23 12.36
CA LEU A 38 12.49 -10.49 11.86
C LEU A 38 11.56 -11.04 12.95
N PRO A 39 11.82 -12.19 13.62
CA PRO A 39 10.97 -12.67 14.69
C PRO A 39 10.88 -11.70 15.87
N ALA A 40 11.97 -11.00 16.22
CA ALA A 40 11.94 -9.97 17.26
C ALA A 40 10.97 -8.83 16.90
N ALA A 41 10.98 -8.38 15.64
CA ALA A 41 10.04 -7.36 15.18
C ALA A 41 8.59 -7.84 15.23
N PHE A 42 8.29 -9.10 14.90
CA PHE A 42 6.93 -9.65 15.02
C PHE A 42 6.47 -9.80 16.48
N VAL A 43 7.37 -10.10 17.42
CA VAL A 43 7.06 -10.09 18.86
C VAL A 43 6.67 -8.67 19.29
N ILE A 44 7.46 -7.66 18.90
CA ILE A 44 7.13 -6.26 19.16
C ILE A 44 5.79 -5.89 18.51
N GLY A 45 5.57 -6.31 17.26
CA GLY A 45 4.31 -6.10 16.54
C GLY A 45 3.10 -6.69 17.25
N ALA A 46 3.24 -7.88 17.84
CA ALA A 46 2.20 -8.52 18.63
C ALA A 46 1.88 -7.72 19.91
N ILE A 47 2.93 -7.25 20.61
CA ILE A 47 2.78 -6.39 21.78
C ILE A 47 2.05 -5.09 21.39
N LEU A 48 2.47 -4.44 20.32
CA LEU A 48 1.84 -3.21 19.82
C LEU A 48 0.38 -3.45 19.40
N ALA A 49 0.07 -4.59 18.77
CA ALA A 49 -1.30 -4.93 18.39
C ALA A 49 -2.25 -5.07 19.60
N VAL A 50 -1.73 -5.50 20.75
CA VAL A 50 -2.46 -5.59 22.02
C VAL A 50 -2.57 -4.23 22.71
N VAL A 51 -1.46 -3.49 22.81
CA VAL A 51 -1.36 -2.24 23.57
C VAL A 51 -2.00 -1.06 22.85
N LEU A 52 -2.04 -1.08 21.51
CA LEU A 52 -2.63 -0.05 20.67
C LEU A 52 -3.92 -0.57 20.06
N PRO A 53 -5.03 -0.69 20.81
CA PRO A 53 -6.29 -1.19 20.27
C PRO A 53 -6.89 -0.19 19.27
N SER A 54 -7.66 -0.70 18.30
CA SER A 54 -8.40 0.19 17.39
C SER A 54 -9.46 0.99 18.17
N PRO A 55 -9.65 2.27 17.84
CA PRO A 55 -10.62 3.13 18.51
C PRO A 55 -12.07 2.73 18.24
N ILE A 56 -12.35 2.03 17.15
CA ILE A 56 -13.67 1.44 16.91
C ILE A 56 -13.71 0.06 17.55
N GLY A 57 -14.58 -0.09 18.55
CA GLY A 57 -14.88 -1.37 19.17
C GLY A 57 -15.40 -2.39 18.15
N VAL A 58 -15.17 -3.66 18.42
CA VAL A 58 -15.70 -4.73 17.59
C VAL A 58 -17.15 -5.00 18.01
N PRO A 59 -18.15 -4.88 17.13
CA PRO A 59 -19.53 -5.16 17.50
C PRO A 59 -19.68 -6.57 18.07
N ASP A 60 -20.47 -6.69 19.14
CA ASP A 60 -20.89 -7.99 19.63
C ASP A 60 -21.88 -8.57 18.63
N GLU A 61 -21.46 -9.67 18.02
CA GLU A 61 -22.30 -10.41 17.10
C GLU A 61 -23.05 -11.48 17.88
N ALA A 62 -24.36 -11.52 17.68
CA ALA A 62 -25.17 -12.65 18.14
C ALA A 62 -24.54 -13.97 17.68
N THR A 63 -24.61 -14.99 18.52
CA THR A 63 -24.08 -16.32 18.21
C THR A 63 -24.56 -16.77 16.83
N PRO A 64 -23.64 -17.04 15.88
CA PRO A 64 -24.03 -17.35 14.52
C PRO A 64 -24.83 -18.66 14.49
N THR A 65 -25.92 -18.66 13.72
CA THR A 65 -26.75 -19.85 13.48
C THR A 65 -25.92 -20.97 12.81
N PRO A 66 -26.30 -22.25 12.95
CA PRO A 66 -25.57 -23.37 12.35
C PRO A 66 -25.31 -23.19 10.84
N ARG A 67 -26.31 -22.72 10.09
CA ARG A 67 -26.19 -22.41 8.65
C ARG A 67 -25.12 -21.35 8.38
N ARG A 68 -25.09 -20.27 9.17
CA ARG A 68 -24.09 -19.20 9.02
C ARG A 68 -22.68 -19.68 9.37
N ARG A 69 -22.56 -20.58 10.35
CA ARG A 69 -21.28 -21.24 10.68
C ARG A 69 -20.80 -22.10 9.52
N LEU A 70 -21.68 -22.91 8.92
CA LEU A 70 -21.34 -23.74 7.77
C LEU A 70 -20.81 -22.89 6.59
N VAL A 71 -21.49 -21.80 6.25
CA VAL A 71 -21.04 -20.87 5.20
C VAL A 71 -19.66 -20.30 5.51
N ALA A 72 -19.40 -19.88 6.76
CA ALA A 72 -18.10 -19.39 7.17
C ALA A 72 -17.01 -20.46 7.08
N TRP A 73 -17.32 -21.71 7.43
CA TRP A 73 -16.39 -22.85 7.30
C TRP A 73 -16.07 -23.17 5.84
N VAL A 74 -17.08 -23.25 4.98
CA VAL A 74 -16.89 -23.48 3.54
C VAL A 74 -16.00 -22.38 2.95
N ALA A 75 -16.28 -21.13 3.27
CA ALA A 75 -15.44 -20.02 2.82
C ALA A 75 -14.02 -20.10 3.35
N LEU A 76 -13.82 -20.46 4.61
CA LEU A 76 -12.49 -20.66 5.17
C LEU A 76 -11.75 -21.79 4.45
N MET A 77 -12.42 -22.89 4.13
CA MET A 77 -11.82 -23.99 3.37
C MET A 77 -11.43 -23.55 1.96
N LEU A 78 -12.28 -22.78 1.27
CA LEU A 78 -11.97 -22.22 -0.05
C LEU A 78 -10.76 -21.27 0.01
N LEU A 79 -10.71 -20.39 1.01
CA LEU A 79 -9.59 -19.47 1.20
C LEU A 79 -8.31 -20.19 1.60
N ALA A 80 -8.40 -21.22 2.44
CA ALA A 80 -7.26 -22.06 2.81
C ALA A 80 -6.75 -22.84 1.60
N PHE A 81 -7.63 -23.41 0.79
CA PHE A 81 -7.27 -24.06 -0.47
C PHE A 81 -6.60 -23.09 -1.44
N ALA A 82 -7.18 -21.92 -1.67
CA ALA A 82 -6.59 -20.89 -2.53
C ALA A 82 -5.22 -20.45 -1.99
N GLY A 83 -5.09 -20.20 -0.68
CA GLY A 83 -3.83 -19.86 -0.04
C GLY A 83 -2.77 -20.96 -0.18
N ALA A 84 -3.17 -22.23 -0.04
CA ALA A 84 -2.28 -23.37 -0.24
C ALA A 84 -1.82 -23.50 -1.69
N MET A 85 -2.71 -23.28 -2.66
CA MET A 85 -2.35 -23.27 -4.08
C MET A 85 -1.39 -22.12 -4.40
N LEU A 86 -1.62 -20.93 -3.85
CA LEU A 86 -0.69 -19.80 -3.98
C LEU A 86 0.66 -20.11 -3.35
N ALA A 87 0.70 -20.69 -2.15
CA ALA A 87 1.94 -21.09 -1.50
C ALA A 87 2.70 -22.16 -2.27
N TYR A 88 2.00 -23.19 -2.76
CA TYR A 88 2.59 -24.20 -3.62
C TYR A 88 3.16 -23.57 -4.89
N GLY A 89 2.39 -22.74 -5.60
CA GLY A 89 2.85 -22.04 -6.80
C GLY A 89 4.08 -21.16 -6.54
N ALA A 90 4.12 -20.43 -5.43
CA ALA A 90 5.26 -19.61 -5.01
C ALA A 90 6.54 -20.43 -4.80
N ILE A 91 6.41 -21.58 -4.12
CA ILE A 91 7.56 -22.40 -3.77
C ILE A 91 8.03 -23.23 -4.97
N ALA A 92 7.09 -23.77 -5.74
CA ALA A 92 7.37 -24.70 -6.83
C ALA A 92 7.88 -24.02 -8.11
N THR A 93 7.72 -22.69 -8.24
CA THR A 93 8.13 -21.97 -9.44
C THR A 93 9.06 -20.80 -9.13
N PRO A 94 10.12 -20.59 -9.93
CA PRO A 94 10.94 -19.38 -9.83
C PRO A 94 10.13 -18.15 -10.26
N ALA A 95 10.55 -16.94 -9.85
CA ALA A 95 9.97 -15.72 -10.40
C ALA A 95 10.15 -15.68 -11.93
N ARG A 96 9.04 -15.52 -12.66
CA ARG A 96 9.02 -15.54 -14.15
C ARG A 96 8.95 -14.13 -14.73
N SER A 97 8.33 -13.24 -13.99
CA SER A 97 8.32 -11.81 -14.20
C SER A 97 9.71 -11.20 -14.10
N TRP A 98 9.98 -10.28 -15.01
CA TRP A 98 11.25 -9.59 -15.08
C TRP A 98 11.58 -8.84 -13.78
N ASP A 99 10.68 -8.01 -13.25
CA ASP A 99 10.90 -7.25 -12.01
C ASP A 99 11.08 -8.18 -10.81
N GLY A 100 10.27 -9.23 -10.71
CA GLY A 100 10.34 -10.19 -9.61
C GLY A 100 11.69 -10.90 -9.55
N ALA A 101 12.15 -11.39 -10.70
CA ALA A 101 13.41 -12.09 -10.83
C ALA A 101 14.63 -11.16 -10.64
N THR A 102 14.67 -10.05 -11.39
CA THR A 102 15.85 -9.18 -11.49
C THR A 102 15.98 -8.19 -10.34
N SER A 103 14.86 -7.74 -9.77
CA SER A 103 14.86 -6.67 -8.76
C SER A 103 14.74 -7.23 -7.35
N TRP A 104 13.90 -8.23 -7.11
CA TRP A 104 13.67 -8.72 -5.74
C TRP A 104 14.39 -10.02 -5.44
N GLU A 105 14.24 -11.03 -6.28
CA GLU A 105 14.80 -12.33 -6.00
C GLU A 105 16.33 -12.31 -6.01
N LEU A 106 16.93 -11.66 -7.01
CA LEU A 106 18.38 -11.46 -7.07
C LEU A 106 18.92 -10.76 -5.81
N ARG A 107 18.23 -9.71 -5.34
CA ARG A 107 18.62 -8.99 -4.12
C ARG A 107 18.40 -9.80 -2.86
N ALA A 108 17.30 -10.55 -2.78
CA ALA A 108 17.03 -11.43 -1.66
C ALA A 108 18.11 -12.50 -1.53
N ARG A 109 18.54 -13.10 -2.65
CA ARG A 109 19.68 -14.03 -2.69
C ARG A 109 20.97 -13.36 -2.23
N ALA A 110 21.25 -12.15 -2.71
CA ALA A 110 22.44 -11.42 -2.31
C ALA A 110 22.42 -11.06 -0.80
N PHE A 111 21.30 -10.56 -0.27
CA PHE A 111 21.12 -10.32 1.16
C PHE A 111 21.14 -11.59 2.01
N ALA A 112 20.68 -12.73 1.47
CA ALA A 112 20.76 -14.01 2.16
C ALA A 112 22.21 -14.48 2.31
N ALA A 113 23.05 -14.21 1.30
CA ALA A 113 24.49 -14.49 1.34
C ALA A 113 25.24 -13.50 2.25
N ALA A 114 24.97 -12.20 2.11
CA ALA A 114 25.56 -11.14 2.91
C ALA A 114 24.51 -10.04 3.20
N PRO A 115 23.99 -9.94 4.44
CA PRO A 115 22.84 -9.08 4.76
C PRO A 115 23.25 -7.60 4.96
N THR A 116 24.05 -7.03 4.06
CA THR A 116 24.59 -5.68 4.14
C THR A 116 24.56 -4.99 2.78
N LEU A 117 24.64 -3.66 2.76
CA LEU A 117 24.82 -2.89 1.53
C LEU A 117 26.27 -2.89 1.03
N ASP A 118 27.20 -3.45 1.80
CA ASP A 118 28.64 -3.36 1.52
C ASP A 118 29.13 -4.29 0.39
N GLN A 119 28.25 -5.14 -0.14
CA GLN A 119 28.56 -6.07 -1.23
C GLN A 119 28.61 -5.39 -2.61
N PRO A 120 29.35 -5.97 -3.59
CA PRO A 120 29.52 -5.38 -4.92
C PRO A 120 28.21 -5.04 -5.64
N LEU A 121 27.16 -5.87 -5.49
CA LEU A 121 25.85 -5.66 -6.10
C LEU A 121 25.25 -4.27 -5.80
N PHE A 122 25.51 -3.72 -4.61
CA PHE A 122 24.98 -2.43 -4.20
C PHE A 122 26.00 -1.29 -4.28
N ARG A 123 27.29 -1.58 -4.05
CA ARG A 123 28.35 -0.57 -4.03
C ARG A 123 28.95 -0.25 -5.38
N ASP A 124 29.19 -1.26 -6.21
CA ASP A 124 29.99 -1.10 -7.43
C ASP A 124 29.08 -0.67 -8.58
N PRO A 125 29.20 0.57 -9.12
CA PRO A 125 28.42 1.05 -10.28
C PRO A 125 28.60 0.19 -11.54
N ALA A 126 29.69 -0.59 -11.65
CA ALA A 126 29.93 -1.47 -12.78
C ALA A 126 29.09 -2.77 -12.75
N VAL A 127 28.60 -3.19 -11.58
CA VAL A 127 27.76 -4.39 -11.47
C VAL A 127 26.34 -4.07 -11.96
N TYR A 128 25.88 -4.70 -13.04
CA TYR A 128 24.54 -4.44 -13.55
C TYR A 128 23.45 -4.73 -12.48
N GLY A 129 22.64 -3.71 -12.19
CA GLY A 129 21.49 -3.81 -11.31
C GLY A 129 20.34 -3.04 -11.95
N HIS A 130 19.37 -3.76 -12.53
CA HIS A 130 18.30 -3.18 -13.35
C HIS A 130 17.55 -2.03 -12.66
N THR A 131 17.41 -2.10 -11.33
CA THR A 131 16.58 -1.20 -10.54
C THR A 131 17.23 -0.83 -9.21
N ARG A 132 18.51 -0.38 -9.20
CA ARG A 132 19.29 -0.05 -7.98
C ARG A 132 18.48 0.67 -6.90
N GLU A 133 17.64 1.58 -7.34
CA GLU A 133 16.73 2.42 -6.59
C GLU A 133 15.53 1.73 -5.91
N TYR A 134 15.21 0.49 -6.23
CA TYR A 134 14.05 -0.18 -5.63
C TYR A 134 14.22 -0.34 -4.11
N PRO A 135 13.14 -0.21 -3.31
CA PRO A 135 13.23 -0.39 -1.88
C PRO A 135 13.71 -1.79 -1.47
N VAL A 136 14.43 -1.85 -0.36
CA VAL A 136 15.13 -3.06 0.11
C VAL A 136 14.34 -3.87 1.12
N LEU A 137 13.19 -3.38 1.60
CA LEU A 137 12.41 -4.04 2.65
C LEU A 137 12.00 -5.45 2.26
N GLN A 138 11.36 -5.61 1.12
CA GLN A 138 10.85 -6.90 0.68
C GLN A 138 11.98 -7.90 0.37
N PRO A 139 13.05 -7.54 -0.37
CA PRO A 139 14.23 -8.41 -0.51
C PRO A 139 14.83 -8.83 0.83
N MET A 140 14.93 -7.92 1.80
CA MET A 140 15.47 -8.23 3.12
C MET A 140 14.57 -9.16 3.93
N LEU A 141 13.25 -9.00 3.79
CA LEU A 141 12.26 -9.86 4.44
C LEU A 141 12.38 -11.30 3.90
N LEU A 142 12.48 -11.47 2.58
CA LEU A 142 12.76 -12.77 1.96
C LEU A 142 14.10 -13.35 2.42
N ALA A 143 15.16 -12.54 2.44
CA ALA A 143 16.49 -12.97 2.88
C ALA A 143 16.51 -13.44 4.34
N CYS A 144 15.82 -12.75 5.25
CA CYS A 144 15.72 -13.15 6.64
C CYS A 144 14.96 -14.47 6.80
N VAL A 145 13.84 -14.65 6.10
CA VAL A 145 13.09 -15.93 6.11
C VAL A 145 13.95 -17.07 5.55
N ALA A 146 14.69 -16.82 4.47
CA ALA A 146 15.59 -17.82 3.89
C ALA A 146 16.68 -18.26 4.88
N ARG A 147 17.31 -17.29 5.56
CA ARG A 147 18.36 -17.52 6.58
C ARG A 147 17.85 -18.15 7.88
N LEU A 148 16.55 -18.09 8.13
CA LEU A 148 15.90 -18.81 9.24
C LEU A 148 15.60 -20.29 8.91
N GLY A 149 16.09 -20.79 7.77
CA GLY A 149 16.05 -22.20 7.41
C GLY A 149 15.06 -22.56 6.31
N ALA A 150 14.27 -21.60 5.80
CA ALA A 150 13.34 -21.87 4.70
C ALA A 150 14.02 -22.02 3.32
N GLY A 151 15.26 -21.52 3.18
CA GLY A 151 15.86 -21.33 1.86
C GLY A 151 15.17 -20.23 1.05
N ILE A 152 15.73 -19.87 -0.10
CA ILE A 152 15.19 -18.78 -0.94
C ILE A 152 13.82 -19.15 -1.54
N ASP A 153 13.67 -20.39 -2.02
CA ASP A 153 12.40 -20.84 -2.59
C ASP A 153 11.30 -20.93 -1.52
N GLY A 154 11.62 -21.45 -0.33
CA GLY A 154 10.69 -21.46 0.80
C GLY A 154 10.33 -20.07 1.30
N ALA A 155 11.25 -19.10 1.22
CA ALA A 155 10.99 -17.71 1.60
C ALA A 155 9.91 -17.04 0.74
N ARG A 156 9.64 -17.52 -0.48
CA ARG A 156 8.53 -17.01 -1.30
C ARG A 156 7.14 -17.23 -0.68
N ALA A 157 7.01 -18.08 0.36
CA ALA A 157 5.80 -18.21 1.17
C ALA A 157 5.40 -16.92 1.92
N VAL A 158 6.27 -15.92 1.97
CA VAL A 158 5.95 -14.56 2.41
C VAL A 158 4.78 -13.97 1.63
N PHE A 159 4.76 -14.13 0.31
CA PHE A 159 3.77 -13.52 -0.56
C PHE A 159 2.32 -13.97 -0.29
N PRO A 160 2.01 -15.29 -0.23
CA PRO A 160 0.68 -15.73 0.17
C PRO A 160 0.36 -15.32 1.63
N THR A 161 1.37 -15.19 2.50
CA THR A 161 1.14 -14.69 3.87
C THR A 161 0.71 -13.22 3.88
N LEU A 162 1.30 -12.36 3.04
CA LEU A 162 0.87 -10.98 2.84
C LEU A 162 -0.56 -10.92 2.29
N TRP A 163 -0.90 -11.80 1.34
CA TRP A 163 -2.26 -11.92 0.80
C TRP A 163 -3.28 -12.32 1.87
N LEU A 164 -2.97 -13.34 2.69
CA LEU A 164 -3.85 -13.75 3.80
C LEU A 164 -3.99 -12.64 4.85
N THR A 165 -2.92 -11.88 5.10
CA THR A 165 -2.94 -10.70 5.99
C THR A 165 -3.87 -9.63 5.46
N LEU A 166 -3.84 -9.36 4.15
CA LEU A 166 -4.75 -8.42 3.47
C LEU A 166 -6.21 -8.85 3.61
N LEU A 167 -6.52 -10.14 3.40
CA LEU A 167 -7.87 -10.66 3.60
C LEU A 167 -8.34 -10.54 5.06
N ALA A 168 -7.46 -10.89 6.01
CA ALA A 168 -7.75 -10.78 7.44
C ALA A 168 -8.00 -9.32 7.86
N LEU A 169 -7.21 -8.38 7.34
CA LEU A 169 -7.39 -6.94 7.53
C LEU A 169 -8.74 -6.46 6.99
N CYS A 170 -9.11 -6.82 5.76
CA CYS A 170 -10.41 -6.45 5.19
C CYS A 170 -11.57 -7.04 6.00
N ALA A 171 -11.48 -8.31 6.39
CA ALA A 171 -12.48 -8.96 7.24
C ALA A 171 -12.67 -8.26 8.58
N GLY A 172 -11.56 -7.92 9.25
CA GLY A 172 -11.55 -7.18 10.51
C GLY A 172 -12.13 -5.77 10.35
N THR A 173 -11.76 -5.09 9.27
CA THR A 173 -12.26 -3.74 8.95
C THR A 173 -13.76 -3.76 8.71
N TRP A 174 -14.26 -4.61 7.81
CA TRP A 174 -15.70 -4.73 7.55
C TRP A 174 -16.49 -5.12 8.80
N ARG A 175 -15.93 -5.97 9.67
CA ARG A 175 -16.53 -6.28 10.97
C ARG A 175 -16.68 -5.05 11.84
N ARG A 176 -15.62 -4.25 12.01
CA ARG A 176 -15.63 -3.01 12.80
C ARG A 176 -16.62 -2.00 12.23
N LEU A 177 -16.85 -2.04 10.92
CA LEU A 177 -17.84 -1.21 10.22
C LEU A 177 -19.26 -1.78 10.24
N GLY A 178 -19.50 -2.93 10.89
CA GLY A 178 -20.84 -3.49 11.08
C GLY A 178 -21.33 -4.42 9.95
N ALA A 179 -20.48 -4.81 9.00
CA ALA A 179 -20.87 -5.74 7.96
C ALA A 179 -21.24 -7.13 8.53
N THR A 180 -22.32 -7.73 8.01
CA THR A 180 -22.77 -9.06 8.46
C THR A 180 -21.77 -10.15 8.14
N LEU A 181 -21.85 -11.27 8.86
CA LEU A 181 -21.06 -12.46 8.54
C LEU A 181 -21.25 -12.91 7.08
N LEU A 182 -22.48 -12.91 6.56
CA LEU A 182 -22.73 -13.33 5.18
C LEU A 182 -22.07 -12.40 4.17
N LEU A 183 -22.26 -11.08 4.33
CA LEU A 183 -21.66 -10.07 3.44
C LEU A 183 -20.13 -10.18 3.47
N ARG A 184 -19.53 -10.20 4.67
CA ARG A 184 -18.07 -10.34 4.80
C ARG A 184 -17.56 -11.62 4.17
N THR A 185 -18.26 -12.73 4.37
CA THR A 185 -17.84 -14.02 3.83
C THR A 185 -17.90 -14.01 2.30
N GLY A 186 -18.97 -13.47 1.70
CA GLY A 186 -19.08 -13.32 0.25
C GLY A 186 -17.99 -12.40 -0.32
N LEU A 187 -17.76 -11.24 0.30
CA LEU A 187 -16.71 -10.30 -0.11
C LEU A 187 -15.32 -10.93 0.05
N LEU A 188 -15.07 -11.69 1.12
CA LEU A 188 -13.81 -12.37 1.36
C LEU A 188 -13.53 -13.45 0.31
N VAL A 189 -14.53 -14.25 -0.06
CA VAL A 189 -14.37 -15.28 -1.10
C VAL A 189 -14.12 -14.60 -2.44
N GLY A 190 -14.92 -13.59 -2.81
CA GLY A 190 -14.73 -12.83 -4.05
C GLY A 190 -13.34 -12.18 -4.12
N PHE A 191 -12.90 -11.55 -3.02
CA PHE A 191 -11.59 -10.93 -2.96
C PHE A 191 -10.48 -11.98 -2.96
N GLY A 192 -10.56 -13.01 -2.12
CA GLY A 192 -9.53 -14.03 -1.95
C GLY A 192 -9.25 -14.85 -3.21
N LEU A 193 -10.24 -14.98 -4.11
CA LEU A 193 -10.09 -15.64 -5.41
C LEU A 193 -9.54 -14.71 -6.51
N THR A 194 -9.38 -13.41 -6.25
CA THR A 194 -8.90 -12.42 -7.22
C THR A 194 -7.59 -12.84 -7.92
N PRO A 195 -6.56 -13.38 -7.25
CA PRO A 195 -5.33 -13.79 -7.93
C PRO A 195 -5.57 -14.88 -8.99
N MET A 196 -6.48 -15.83 -8.72
CA MET A 196 -6.82 -16.92 -9.64
C MET A 196 -7.68 -16.41 -10.82
N LEU A 197 -8.39 -15.30 -10.63
CA LEU A 197 -9.26 -14.69 -11.65
C LEU A 197 -8.50 -13.71 -12.56
N VAL A 198 -7.46 -13.07 -12.04
CA VAL A 198 -6.67 -12.06 -12.78
C VAL A 198 -5.57 -12.70 -13.61
N ASP A 199 -5.03 -13.87 -13.22
CA ASP A 199 -4.06 -14.60 -14.04
C ASP A 199 -4.17 -16.13 -13.85
N PRO A 200 -5.15 -16.79 -14.51
CA PRO A 200 -5.38 -18.23 -14.35
C PRO A 200 -4.26 -19.08 -14.97
N THR A 201 -3.49 -18.52 -15.92
CA THR A 201 -2.43 -19.23 -16.64
C THR A 201 -1.14 -19.37 -15.86
N MET A 202 -0.95 -18.55 -14.82
CA MET A 202 0.33 -18.48 -14.14
C MET A 202 0.43 -19.37 -12.91
N GLY A 203 -0.70 -19.84 -12.33
CA GLY A 203 -0.73 -20.82 -11.23
C GLY A 203 0.20 -20.53 -10.05
N GLY A 204 0.74 -19.31 -9.97
CA GLY A 204 2.04 -19.04 -9.40
C GLY A 204 2.13 -17.59 -8.99
N VAL A 205 2.80 -17.41 -7.86
CA VAL A 205 3.07 -16.12 -7.22
C VAL A 205 4.20 -15.46 -8.02
N ASP A 206 3.85 -14.80 -9.12
CA ASP A 206 4.80 -14.03 -9.93
C ASP A 206 4.92 -12.58 -9.43
N SER A 207 5.60 -11.67 -10.13
CA SER A 207 5.94 -10.31 -9.64
C SER A 207 4.77 -9.52 -9.07
N GLY A 208 3.55 -9.77 -9.57
CA GLY A 208 2.32 -9.16 -9.05
C GLY A 208 2.13 -9.38 -7.54
N PHE A 209 2.82 -10.34 -6.93
CA PHE A 209 2.79 -10.55 -5.48
C PHE A 209 3.75 -9.69 -4.67
N ALA A 210 4.70 -8.98 -5.25
CA ALA A 210 5.30 -7.87 -4.51
C ALA A 210 4.44 -6.63 -4.55
N ASP A 211 3.69 -6.45 -5.64
CA ASP A 211 2.65 -5.45 -5.68
C ASP A 211 1.57 -5.76 -4.63
N VAL A 212 1.41 -7.02 -4.19
CA VAL A 212 0.59 -7.38 -3.01
C VAL A 212 1.07 -6.71 -1.73
N PHE A 213 2.37 -6.46 -1.55
CA PHE A 213 2.83 -5.73 -0.36
C PHE A 213 2.44 -4.25 -0.43
N ALA A 214 2.60 -3.61 -1.59
CA ALA A 214 2.13 -2.23 -1.80
C ALA A 214 0.60 -2.13 -1.64
N LEU A 215 -0.14 -3.07 -2.23
CA LEU A 215 -1.59 -3.25 -2.06
C LEU A 215 -1.97 -3.42 -0.58
N LEU A 216 -1.26 -4.25 0.18
CA LEU A 216 -1.49 -4.46 1.62
C LEU A 216 -1.27 -3.16 2.40
N ALA A 217 -0.16 -2.46 2.17
CA ALA A 217 0.16 -1.20 2.84
C ALA A 217 -0.91 -0.13 2.54
N LEU A 218 -1.29 0.03 1.28
CA LEU A 218 -2.31 1.00 0.87
C LEU A 218 -3.70 0.64 1.40
N THR A 219 -4.05 -0.64 1.41
CA THR A 219 -5.31 -1.13 2.00
C THR A 219 -5.33 -0.94 3.52
N ALA A 220 -4.20 -1.15 4.20
CA ALA A 220 -4.06 -0.87 5.63
C ALA A 220 -4.19 0.62 5.94
N ALA A 221 -3.65 1.49 5.10
CA ALA A 221 -3.81 2.94 5.23
C ALA A 221 -5.29 3.32 5.07
N ALA A 222 -5.95 2.81 4.03
CA ALA A 222 -7.38 3.00 3.79
C ALA A 222 -8.25 2.49 4.95
N ALA A 223 -7.94 1.30 5.48
CA ALA A 223 -8.59 0.73 6.65
C ALA A 223 -8.41 1.62 7.88
N GLY A 224 -7.19 2.10 8.14
CA GLY A 224 -6.90 3.05 9.22
C GLY A 224 -7.70 4.35 9.10
N LEU A 225 -7.82 4.92 7.90
CA LEU A 225 -8.62 6.12 7.65
C LEU A 225 -10.10 5.91 8.03
N VAL A 226 -10.74 4.84 7.54
CA VAL A 226 -12.18 4.62 7.80
C VAL A 226 -12.49 4.12 9.21
N THR A 227 -11.53 3.44 9.82
CA THR A 227 -11.64 3.00 11.21
C THR A 227 -11.16 4.04 12.21
N ARG A 228 -10.61 5.15 11.73
CA ARG A 228 -9.97 6.21 12.54
C ARG A 228 -8.82 5.69 13.41
N ASP A 229 -8.17 4.61 12.99
CA ASP A 229 -7.03 4.03 13.69
C ASP A 229 -5.74 4.72 13.26
N HIS A 230 -5.35 5.74 14.03
CA HIS A 230 -4.16 6.55 13.76
C HIS A 230 -2.86 5.75 13.81
N TRP A 231 -2.76 4.71 14.64
CA TRP A 231 -1.57 3.86 14.69
C TRP A 231 -1.44 3.00 13.44
N LEU A 232 -2.55 2.38 13.03
CA LEU A 232 -2.60 1.63 11.78
C LEU A 232 -2.30 2.54 10.58
N THR A 233 -2.88 3.75 10.52
CA THR A 233 -2.59 4.73 9.47
C THR A 233 -1.11 5.09 9.44
N ALA A 234 -0.49 5.44 10.57
CA ALA A 234 0.93 5.79 10.62
C ALA A 234 1.84 4.64 10.15
N ALA A 235 1.60 3.43 10.66
CA ALA A 235 2.36 2.23 10.29
C ALA A 235 2.21 1.90 8.80
N ALA A 236 0.97 1.95 8.28
CA ALA A 236 0.68 1.65 6.88
C ALA A 236 1.24 2.70 5.92
N VAL A 237 1.16 3.99 6.27
CA VAL A 237 1.73 5.06 5.45
C VAL A 237 3.25 4.99 5.41
N LEU A 238 3.91 4.66 6.53
CA LEU A 238 5.34 4.35 6.54
C LEU A 238 5.65 3.20 5.58
N LEU A 239 4.91 2.09 5.69
CA LEU A 239 5.07 0.92 4.82
C LEU A 239 4.87 1.26 3.34
N CYS A 240 3.91 2.12 2.99
CA CYS A 240 3.74 2.56 1.60
C CYS A 240 5.08 3.05 1.05
N VAL A 241 5.76 3.98 1.74
CA VAL A 241 7.01 4.60 1.28
C VAL A 241 8.15 3.58 1.11
N VAL A 242 8.30 2.64 2.04
CA VAL A 242 9.47 1.72 2.08
C VAL A 242 9.28 0.42 1.30
N VAL A 243 8.10 0.18 0.72
CA VAL A 243 7.78 -1.06 -0.01
C VAL A 243 7.97 -0.91 -1.52
N LYS A 244 7.62 0.25 -2.10
CA LYS A 244 7.72 0.50 -3.55
C LYS A 244 8.10 1.96 -3.85
N PRO A 245 8.76 2.30 -4.97
CA PRO A 245 9.05 3.69 -5.34
C PRO A 245 7.79 4.57 -5.43
N GLU A 246 6.68 4.02 -5.93
CA GLU A 246 5.37 4.69 -6.02
C GLU A 246 4.75 4.94 -4.63
N GLY A 247 5.29 4.28 -3.61
CA GLY A 247 4.88 4.35 -2.21
C GLY A 247 4.82 5.74 -1.62
N LEU A 248 5.76 6.61 -2.00
CA LEU A 248 5.79 7.99 -1.55
C LEU A 248 4.59 8.80 -2.08
N LEU A 249 4.24 8.60 -3.36
CA LEU A 249 3.03 9.18 -3.95
C LEU A 249 1.78 8.68 -3.22
N HIS A 250 1.69 7.37 -2.96
CA HIS A 250 0.57 6.80 -2.20
C HIS A 250 0.46 7.40 -0.79
N ALA A 251 1.58 7.55 -0.08
CA ALA A 251 1.62 8.18 1.24
C ALA A 251 1.10 9.63 1.19
N MET A 252 1.52 10.41 0.19
CA MET A 252 1.03 11.79 0.02
C MET A 252 -0.46 11.86 -0.30
N ILE A 253 -0.97 10.95 -1.15
CA ILE A 253 -2.41 10.84 -1.40
C ILE A 253 -3.15 10.57 -0.10
N VAL A 254 -2.67 9.63 0.73
CA VAL A 254 -3.29 9.34 2.04
C VAL A 254 -3.26 10.57 2.96
N VAL A 255 -2.18 11.33 3.01
CA VAL A 255 -2.07 12.60 3.77
C VAL A 255 -3.12 13.62 3.28
N VAL A 256 -3.25 13.81 1.97
CA VAL A 256 -4.24 14.72 1.37
C VAL A 256 -5.66 14.29 1.73
N ILE A 257 -5.96 12.99 1.64
CA ILE A 257 -7.28 12.46 2.01
C ILE A 257 -7.54 12.59 3.51
N ALA A 258 -6.55 12.36 4.37
CA ALA A 258 -6.67 12.56 5.82
C ALA A 258 -6.93 14.04 6.17
N TRP A 259 -6.26 14.95 5.46
CA TRP A 259 -6.48 16.40 5.58
C TRP A 259 -7.90 16.79 5.14
N LEU A 260 -8.36 16.28 3.98
CA LEU A 260 -9.73 16.50 3.49
C LEU A 260 -10.81 15.90 4.39
N ALA A 261 -10.51 14.78 5.07
CA ALA A 261 -11.41 14.18 6.05
C ALA A 261 -11.60 15.04 7.30
N GLY A 262 -10.69 15.99 7.57
CA GLY A 262 -10.79 16.95 8.68
C GLY A 262 -10.46 16.37 10.06
N GLU A 263 -9.81 15.21 10.12
CA GLU A 263 -9.46 14.53 11.36
C GLU A 263 -7.98 14.72 11.70
N LEU A 264 -7.67 15.75 12.48
CA LEU A 264 -6.30 16.15 12.82
C LEU A 264 -5.42 15.00 13.34
N ARG A 265 -5.95 14.10 14.19
CA ARG A 265 -5.19 12.96 14.70
C ARG A 265 -4.75 12.01 13.58
N ILE A 266 -5.64 11.75 12.62
CA ILE A 266 -5.37 10.88 11.47
C ILE A 266 -4.40 11.57 10.51
N LEU A 267 -4.57 12.87 10.28
CA LEU A 267 -3.62 13.68 9.50
C LEU A 267 -2.21 13.63 10.09
N CYS A 268 -2.07 13.88 11.40
CA CYS A 268 -0.78 13.83 12.08
C CYS A 268 -0.17 12.42 12.00
N ALA A 269 -0.97 11.36 12.16
CA ALA A 269 -0.49 9.99 11.99
C ALA A 269 0.00 9.69 10.57
N ALA A 270 -0.77 10.10 9.55
CA ALA A 270 -0.36 9.92 8.15
C ALA A 270 0.93 10.70 7.85
N LEU A 271 1.04 11.94 8.31
CA LEU A 271 2.26 12.75 8.16
C LEU A 271 3.45 12.12 8.88
N LEU A 272 3.28 11.68 10.13
CA LEU A 272 4.35 11.03 10.89
C LEU A 272 4.83 9.76 10.17
N GLY A 273 3.89 8.94 9.68
CA GLY A 273 4.22 7.75 8.90
C GLY A 273 4.98 8.10 7.62
N ALA A 274 4.55 9.12 6.88
CA ALA A 274 5.19 9.53 5.64
C ALA A 274 6.59 10.10 5.87
N ILE A 275 6.78 10.95 6.89
CA ILE A 275 8.08 11.52 7.28
C ILE A 275 9.02 10.40 7.71
N ALA A 276 8.58 9.51 8.60
CA ALA A 276 9.38 8.40 9.06
C ALA A 276 9.76 7.46 7.89
N GLY A 277 8.81 7.14 7.02
CA GLY A 277 9.07 6.36 5.81
C GLY A 277 10.09 7.02 4.89
N ALA A 278 9.98 8.34 4.66
CA ALA A 278 10.91 9.10 3.84
C ALA A 278 12.32 9.16 4.46
N LEU A 279 12.44 9.34 5.78
CA LEU A 279 13.71 9.35 6.50
C LEU A 279 14.40 7.97 6.50
N LEU A 280 13.64 6.88 6.43
CA LEU A 280 14.19 5.53 6.29
C LEU A 280 14.60 5.22 4.85
N TRP A 281 13.76 5.59 3.89
CA TRP A 281 13.95 5.19 2.49
C TRP A 281 14.91 6.11 1.74
N LEU A 282 14.72 7.44 1.80
CA LEU A 282 15.47 8.37 0.94
C LEU A 282 16.99 8.32 1.17
N PRO A 283 17.52 8.35 2.40
CA PRO A 283 18.98 8.27 2.58
C PRO A 283 19.57 6.98 2.00
N LEU A 284 18.84 5.87 2.14
CA LEU A 284 19.26 4.58 1.60
C LEU A 284 19.17 4.55 0.07
N TYR A 285 18.07 5.05 -0.51
CA TYR A 285 17.90 5.23 -1.95
C TYR A 285 19.05 6.05 -2.53
N LEU A 286 19.37 7.20 -1.91
CA LEU A 286 20.41 8.11 -2.38
C LEU A 286 21.78 7.45 -2.30
N GLY A 287 22.08 6.76 -1.20
CA GLY A 287 23.31 5.99 -1.07
C GLY A 287 23.48 4.94 -2.17
N LEU A 288 22.40 4.26 -2.58
CA LEU A 288 22.42 3.25 -3.66
C LEU A 288 22.65 3.85 -5.06
N VAL A 289 22.30 5.11 -5.27
CA VAL A 289 22.58 5.84 -6.52
C VAL A 289 23.84 6.72 -6.42
N GLY A 290 24.66 6.51 -5.39
CA GLY A 290 25.96 7.21 -5.23
C GLY A 290 25.84 8.63 -4.68
N GLN A 291 24.69 9.00 -4.14
CA GLN A 291 24.41 10.33 -3.58
C GLN A 291 24.39 10.30 -2.05
N HIS A 292 24.72 11.42 -1.44
CA HIS A 292 24.72 11.57 0.01
C HIS A 292 23.74 12.67 0.39
N VAL A 293 22.96 12.42 1.44
CA VAL A 293 22.06 13.40 2.04
C VAL A 293 22.37 13.53 3.50
N ASP A 294 22.38 14.76 4.00
CA ASP A 294 22.34 14.99 5.43
C ASP A 294 20.94 14.68 5.94
N VAL A 295 20.83 13.62 6.76
CA VAL A 295 19.56 13.17 7.33
C VAL A 295 18.93 14.25 8.23
N ALA A 296 19.75 15.08 8.90
CA ALA A 296 19.26 16.18 9.71
C ALA A 296 18.62 17.28 8.85
N ASP A 297 19.28 17.68 7.75
CA ASP A 297 18.72 18.64 6.79
C ASP A 297 17.41 18.09 6.17
N LEU A 298 17.41 16.83 5.75
CA LEU A 298 16.20 16.18 5.24
C LEU A 298 15.05 16.20 6.26
N ALA A 299 15.33 15.90 7.53
CA ALA A 299 14.34 15.94 8.60
C ALA A 299 13.77 17.35 8.80
N VAL A 300 14.63 18.37 8.82
CA VAL A 300 14.20 19.78 8.94
C VAL A 300 13.29 20.17 7.78
N ARG A 301 13.65 19.82 6.53
CA ARG A 301 12.82 20.09 5.34
C ARG A 301 11.46 19.38 5.41
N LEU A 302 11.43 18.12 5.82
CA LEU A 302 10.19 17.36 5.98
C LEU A 302 9.28 17.96 7.05
N VAL A 303 9.84 18.38 8.19
CA VAL A 303 9.09 19.04 9.27
C VAL A 303 8.57 20.40 8.82
N ALA A 304 9.38 21.19 8.11
CA ALA A 304 8.99 22.50 7.58
C ALA A 304 7.77 22.41 6.64
N ILE A 305 7.57 21.28 5.96
CA ILE A 305 6.39 21.02 5.12
C ILE A 305 5.20 20.50 5.93
N ALA A 306 5.47 19.62 6.90
CA ALA A 306 4.43 19.05 7.73
C ALA A 306 3.70 20.12 8.55
N VAL A 307 4.41 21.14 9.04
CA VAL A 307 3.85 22.21 9.86
C VAL A 307 2.72 22.97 9.15
N PRO A 308 2.90 23.53 7.93
CA PRO A 308 1.81 24.14 7.17
C PRO A 308 0.61 23.21 6.93
N ILE A 309 0.85 21.92 6.65
CA ILE A 309 -0.23 20.95 6.43
C ILE A 309 -1.06 20.75 7.71
N VAL A 310 -0.40 20.59 8.86
CA VAL A 310 -1.07 20.44 10.17
C VAL A 310 -1.79 21.72 10.56
N VAL A 311 -1.12 22.88 10.48
CA VAL A 311 -1.69 24.20 10.81
C VAL A 311 -2.92 24.46 9.98
N SER A 312 -2.86 24.17 8.69
CA SER A 312 -3.99 24.39 7.80
C SER A 312 -5.13 23.39 8.02
N GLY A 313 -4.85 22.13 8.33
CA GLY A 313 -5.86 21.16 8.75
C GLY A 313 -6.56 21.59 10.07
N ALA A 314 -5.79 22.11 11.02
CA ALA A 314 -6.32 22.67 12.26
C ALA A 314 -7.16 23.93 11.99
N TRP A 315 -6.72 24.79 11.07
CA TRP A 315 -7.43 26.01 10.69
C TRP A 315 -8.77 25.71 9.99
N VAL A 316 -8.79 24.79 9.03
CA VAL A 316 -10.01 24.32 8.35
C VAL A 316 -11.01 23.76 9.37
N ARG A 317 -10.52 23.05 10.40
CA ARG A 317 -11.36 22.54 11.49
C ARG A 317 -11.90 23.64 12.39
N ALA A 318 -11.08 24.63 12.73
CA ALA A 318 -11.45 25.74 13.62
C ALA A 318 -12.46 26.69 12.95
N ARG A 319 -12.34 26.94 11.64
CA ARG A 319 -13.17 27.90 10.90
C ARG A 319 -14.39 27.27 10.24
N ARG A 320 -15.20 26.52 10.98
CA ARG A 320 -16.55 26.15 10.51
C ARG A 320 -17.47 27.39 10.45
N PRO A 321 -17.56 28.08 9.29
CA PRO A 321 -18.87 28.30 8.68
C PRO A 321 -18.89 28.04 7.16
N ARG A 322 -20.11 27.86 6.64
CA ARG A 322 -20.51 27.19 5.38
C ARG A 322 -19.92 27.71 4.06
N TYR A 323 -19.24 28.85 4.03
CA TYR A 323 -18.69 29.45 2.79
C TYR A 323 -17.16 29.61 2.79
N GLY A 324 -16.53 29.82 3.95
CA GLY A 324 -15.06 29.95 4.05
C GLY A 324 -14.32 28.62 3.84
N MET A 325 -15.00 27.49 4.04
CA MET A 325 -14.39 26.16 3.93
C MET A 325 -13.96 25.81 2.50
N ARG A 326 -14.69 26.24 1.46
CA ARG A 326 -14.31 25.94 0.07
C ARG A 326 -13.06 26.70 -0.35
N ILE A 327 -12.97 27.98 0.01
CA ILE A 327 -11.81 28.82 -0.28
C ILE A 327 -10.62 28.38 0.57
N ALA A 328 -10.82 28.13 1.86
CA ALA A 328 -9.78 27.59 2.73
C ALA A 328 -9.25 26.24 2.23
N VAL A 329 -10.13 25.36 1.76
CA VAL A 329 -9.74 24.07 1.18
C VAL A 329 -9.02 24.24 -0.16
N LEU A 330 -9.46 25.15 -1.02
CA LEU A 330 -8.80 25.42 -2.30
C LEU A 330 -7.43 26.05 -2.11
N VAL A 331 -7.33 27.12 -1.30
CA VAL A 331 -6.07 27.84 -1.05
C VAL A 331 -5.09 26.95 -0.31
N THR A 332 -5.54 26.25 0.72
CA THR A 332 -4.68 25.32 1.46
C THR A 332 -4.32 24.12 0.60
N GLY A 333 -5.29 23.51 -0.08
CA GLY A 333 -5.05 22.36 -0.94
C GLY A 333 -4.08 22.68 -2.07
N ALA A 334 -4.20 23.86 -2.66
CA ALA A 334 -3.23 24.39 -3.61
C ALA A 334 -1.87 24.62 -2.96
N GLY A 335 -1.81 25.19 -1.75
CA GLY A 335 -0.55 25.37 -1.01
C GLY A 335 0.15 24.05 -0.67
N VAL A 336 -0.59 23.02 -0.25
CA VAL A 336 -0.05 21.68 0.03
C VAL A 336 0.36 20.99 -1.27
N ALA A 337 -0.42 21.11 -2.33
CA ALA A 337 -0.07 20.56 -3.64
C ALA A 337 1.17 21.25 -4.23
N LEU A 338 1.29 22.57 -4.11
CA LEU A 338 2.44 23.35 -4.55
C LEU A 338 3.67 23.07 -3.69
N ALA A 339 3.53 22.96 -2.37
CA ALA A 339 4.63 22.59 -1.48
C ALA A 339 5.10 21.14 -1.73
N GLY A 340 4.16 20.22 -1.97
CA GLY A 340 4.43 18.84 -2.33
C GLY A 340 5.10 18.72 -3.70
N ALA A 341 4.62 19.46 -4.70
CA ALA A 341 5.22 19.52 -6.03
C ALA A 341 6.61 20.17 -5.99
N TYR A 342 6.75 21.29 -5.28
CA TYR A 342 8.03 21.97 -5.07
C TYR A 342 9.03 21.05 -4.36
N TRP A 343 8.60 20.29 -3.35
CA TRP A 343 9.44 19.31 -2.68
C TRP A 343 9.80 18.13 -3.59
N LEU A 344 8.84 17.62 -4.38
CA LEU A 344 9.08 16.60 -5.38
C LEU A 344 10.15 17.09 -6.38
N THR A 345 10.13 18.37 -6.77
CA THR A 345 11.12 18.94 -7.70
C THR A 345 12.44 19.33 -7.03
N GLU A 346 12.45 19.83 -5.79
CA GLU A 346 13.65 20.31 -5.10
C GLU A 346 14.40 19.21 -4.38
N VAL A 347 13.70 18.35 -3.66
CA VAL A 347 14.37 17.21 -3.04
C VAL A 347 14.82 16.26 -4.14
N LEU A 348 13.96 15.89 -5.08
CA LEU A 348 14.40 14.90 -6.08
C LEU A 348 15.21 15.52 -7.24
N GLY A 349 15.03 16.81 -7.56
CA GLY A 349 15.83 17.52 -8.58
C GLY A 349 17.10 18.15 -8.04
N GLY A 350 17.09 18.68 -6.81
CA GLY A 350 18.27 19.23 -6.13
C GLY A 350 19.23 18.17 -5.59
N LEU A 351 18.77 16.92 -5.41
CA LEU A 351 19.64 15.78 -5.11
C LEU A 351 20.52 15.35 -6.30
N GLY A 352 20.47 16.02 -7.45
CA GLY A 352 21.68 16.26 -8.23
C GLY A 352 22.21 15.12 -9.11
N SER A 353 21.40 14.13 -9.46
CA SER A 353 21.73 13.32 -10.64
C SER A 353 20.48 12.88 -11.38
N ARG A 354 20.48 13.19 -12.68
CA ARG A 354 19.61 12.61 -13.69
C ARG A 354 19.82 11.09 -13.87
N ALA A 355 20.63 10.45 -13.01
CA ALA A 355 21.15 9.10 -13.21
C ALA A 355 20.21 8.00 -12.70
N GLY A 356 19.18 8.34 -11.91
CA GLY A 356 18.17 7.38 -11.43
C GLY A 356 16.85 7.48 -12.18
N VAL A 357 16.06 6.38 -12.20
CA VAL A 357 14.74 6.32 -12.86
C VAL A 357 13.85 7.49 -12.43
N LEU A 358 13.77 7.79 -11.13
CA LEU A 358 12.96 8.90 -10.62
C LEU A 358 13.38 10.27 -11.20
N GLY A 359 14.70 10.52 -11.32
CA GLY A 359 15.23 11.73 -11.94
C GLY A 359 14.83 11.85 -13.41
N VAL A 360 14.82 10.73 -14.15
CA VAL A 360 14.39 10.72 -15.57
C VAL A 360 12.91 11.11 -15.73
N TYR A 361 12.05 10.72 -14.80
CA TYR A 361 10.63 11.11 -14.81
C TYR A 361 10.43 12.58 -14.42
N LEU A 362 11.26 13.12 -13.53
CA LEU A 362 11.15 14.50 -13.05
C LEU A 362 11.75 15.54 -14.00
N ASP A 363 12.79 15.18 -14.73
CA ASP A 363 13.33 16.00 -15.84
C ASP A 363 12.32 16.16 -16.99
N GLY A 364 11.21 15.42 -16.94
CA GLY A 364 10.17 15.35 -17.96
C GLY A 364 9.22 16.54 -18.02
N ASP A 365 9.42 17.67 -17.32
CA ASP A 365 8.44 18.77 -17.26
C ASP A 365 7.94 19.24 -18.64
N MET A 366 8.85 19.40 -19.61
CA MET A 366 8.48 19.72 -21.01
C MET A 366 7.73 18.57 -21.70
N ARG A 367 8.08 17.31 -21.38
CA ARG A 367 7.42 16.11 -21.93
C ARG A 367 6.03 15.91 -21.35
N ALA A 368 5.86 16.11 -20.04
CA ALA A 368 4.58 16.00 -19.36
C ALA A 368 3.57 16.98 -19.95
N ARG A 369 3.99 18.24 -20.18
CA ARG A 369 3.15 19.24 -20.86
C ARG A 369 2.81 18.83 -22.28
N ALA A 370 3.79 18.36 -23.06
CA ALA A 370 3.55 17.87 -24.42
C ALA A 370 2.59 16.65 -24.46
N ARG A 371 2.66 15.78 -23.45
CA ARG A 371 1.83 14.57 -23.31
C ARG A 371 0.47 14.80 -22.69
N LEU A 372 0.13 16.01 -22.23
CA LEU A 372 -1.24 16.32 -21.80
C LEU A 372 -2.27 16.04 -22.91
N VAL A 373 -1.87 16.15 -24.18
CA VAL A 373 -2.69 15.80 -25.34
C VAL A 373 -3.00 14.29 -25.40
N GLU A 374 -2.12 13.44 -24.88
CA GLU A 374 -2.32 11.98 -24.80
C GLU A 374 -3.18 11.56 -23.59
N LEU A 375 -3.53 12.49 -22.69
CA LEU A 375 -4.30 12.17 -21.48
C LEU A 375 -5.63 11.43 -21.78
N PRO A 376 -6.47 11.84 -22.75
CA PRO A 376 -7.68 11.09 -23.08
C PRO A 376 -7.39 9.64 -23.50
N ARG A 377 -6.27 9.42 -24.22
CA ARG A 377 -5.84 8.08 -24.64
C ARG A 377 -5.36 7.24 -23.47
N ILE A 378 -4.58 7.82 -22.56
CA ILE A 378 -4.15 7.18 -21.30
C ILE A 378 -5.36 6.76 -20.46
N LEU A 379 -6.33 7.66 -20.30
CA LEU A 379 -7.57 7.38 -19.57
C LEU A 379 -8.42 6.31 -20.29
N GLY A 380 -8.46 6.32 -21.62
CA GLY A 380 -9.09 5.28 -22.41
C GLY A 380 -8.46 3.90 -22.18
N TRP A 381 -7.13 3.82 -22.11
CA TRP A 381 -6.44 2.56 -21.78
C TRP A 381 -6.67 2.13 -20.33
N LEU A 382 -6.64 3.06 -19.37
CA LEU A 382 -7.01 2.79 -17.98
C LEU A 382 -8.39 2.13 -17.86
N ALA A 383 -9.39 2.70 -18.53
CA ALA A 383 -10.72 2.11 -18.59
C ALA A 383 -10.69 0.73 -19.29
N ALA A 384 -10.06 0.62 -20.47
CA ALA A 384 -9.99 -0.64 -21.20
C ALA A 384 -9.35 -1.76 -20.38
N TYR A 385 -8.26 -1.50 -19.65
CA TYR A 385 -7.59 -2.46 -18.79
C TYR A 385 -8.41 -2.84 -17.56
N ALA A 386 -9.12 -1.88 -16.97
CA ALA A 386 -10.03 -2.16 -15.87
C ALA A 386 -11.11 -3.17 -16.27
N PHE A 387 -11.65 -3.06 -17.48
CA PHE A 387 -12.74 -3.92 -17.96
C PHE A 387 -12.27 -5.11 -18.83
N ALA A 388 -10.97 -5.25 -19.08
CA ALA A 388 -10.42 -6.30 -19.93
C ALA A 388 -10.50 -7.68 -19.24
N PRO A 389 -11.08 -8.72 -19.87
CA PRO A 389 -11.27 -10.05 -19.27
C PRO A 389 -9.99 -10.72 -18.74
N LYS A 390 -8.83 -10.42 -19.34
CA LYS A 390 -7.53 -11.00 -18.99
C LYS A 390 -6.96 -10.47 -17.67
N TYR A 391 -7.45 -9.34 -17.17
CA TYR A 391 -6.87 -8.66 -16.00
C TYR A 391 -7.93 -8.51 -14.91
N PHE A 392 -8.43 -7.30 -14.66
CA PHE A 392 -9.48 -7.07 -13.67
C PHE A 392 -10.87 -7.48 -14.16
N GLY A 393 -11.04 -7.77 -15.46
CA GLY A 393 -12.14 -8.50 -16.06
C GLY A 393 -13.51 -8.21 -15.45
N PHE A 394 -14.11 -9.23 -14.83
CA PHE A 394 -15.41 -9.11 -14.16
C PHE A 394 -15.34 -8.41 -12.79
N ILE A 395 -14.17 -8.34 -12.16
CA ILE A 395 -13.97 -7.78 -10.81
C ILE A 395 -14.20 -6.27 -10.83
N ALA A 396 -13.66 -5.54 -11.79
CA ALA A 396 -13.86 -4.09 -11.86
C ALA A 396 -15.34 -3.69 -12.07
N PRO A 397 -16.09 -4.20 -13.07
CA PRO A 397 -17.52 -3.91 -13.21
C PRO A 397 -18.33 -4.38 -12.00
N LEU A 398 -18.01 -5.53 -11.40
CA LEU A 398 -18.63 -5.97 -10.15
C LEU A 398 -18.42 -4.95 -9.02
N LEU A 399 -17.18 -4.50 -8.81
CA LEU A 399 -16.85 -3.51 -7.80
C LEU A 399 -17.56 -2.19 -8.05
N VAL A 400 -17.56 -1.69 -9.30
CA VAL A 400 -18.32 -0.49 -9.68
C VAL A 400 -19.80 -0.66 -9.37
N ALA A 401 -20.41 -1.78 -9.75
CA ALA A 401 -21.81 -2.07 -9.48
C ALA A 401 -22.12 -2.10 -7.97
N LEU A 402 -21.26 -2.78 -7.18
CA LEU A 402 -21.38 -2.81 -5.72
C LEU A 402 -21.25 -1.41 -5.10
N MET A 403 -20.34 -0.57 -5.61
CA MET A 403 -20.15 0.80 -5.12
C MET A 403 -21.34 1.71 -5.43
N LEU A 404 -21.94 1.57 -6.62
CA LEU A 404 -23.06 2.38 -7.07
C LEU A 404 -24.37 2.01 -6.39
N TRP A 405 -24.60 0.72 -6.12
CA TRP A 405 -25.85 0.25 -5.51
C TRP A 405 -25.88 0.30 -3.98
N GLY A 406 -24.72 0.29 -3.32
CA GLY A 406 -24.69 0.30 -1.86
C GLY A 406 -25.03 1.66 -1.23
N ARG A 407 -25.82 1.65 -0.14
CA ARG A 407 -26.29 2.85 0.57
C ARG A 407 -25.71 3.02 1.99
N GLY A 408 -24.53 2.47 2.24
CA GLY A 408 -23.84 2.53 3.53
C GLY A 408 -23.29 3.91 3.92
N ASP A 409 -22.40 3.93 4.92
CA ASP A 409 -21.92 5.15 5.58
C ASP A 409 -21.37 6.14 4.54
N ARG A 410 -22.13 7.20 4.31
CA ARG A 410 -21.82 8.21 3.29
C ARG A 410 -20.50 8.91 3.56
N HIS A 411 -20.12 9.10 4.84
CA HIS A 411 -18.88 9.79 5.16
C HIS A 411 -17.68 8.90 4.87
N ARG A 412 -17.65 7.68 5.43
CA ARG A 412 -16.57 6.71 5.17
C ARG A 412 -16.47 6.32 3.70
N GLY A 413 -17.62 6.14 3.05
CA GLY A 413 -17.70 5.87 1.61
C GLY A 413 -17.18 7.02 0.75
N ARG A 414 -17.32 8.29 1.19
CA ARG A 414 -16.70 9.44 0.50
C ARG A 414 -15.20 9.47 0.70
N VAL A 415 -14.68 9.17 1.89
CA VAL A 415 -13.24 9.14 2.17
C VAL A 415 -12.55 8.09 1.28
N LEU A 416 -13.07 6.86 1.26
CA LEU A 416 -12.53 5.81 0.39
C LEU A 416 -12.77 6.08 -1.09
N GLY A 417 -13.92 6.64 -1.47
CA GLY A 417 -14.20 7.03 -2.85
C GLY A 417 -13.23 8.11 -3.34
N ALA A 418 -12.93 9.10 -2.52
CA ALA A 418 -11.95 10.14 -2.83
C ALA A 418 -10.53 9.55 -2.91
N LEU A 419 -10.15 8.69 -1.97
CA LEU A 419 -8.86 7.98 -2.01
C LEU A 419 -8.69 7.18 -3.30
N LEU A 420 -9.70 6.37 -3.66
CA LEU A 420 -9.67 5.56 -4.87
C LEU A 420 -9.65 6.44 -6.13
N LEU A 421 -10.45 7.51 -6.19
CA LEU A 421 -10.51 8.40 -7.34
C LEU A 421 -9.19 9.13 -7.57
N VAL A 422 -8.63 9.75 -6.53
CA VAL A 422 -7.33 10.44 -6.60
C VAL A 422 -6.22 9.44 -6.92
N GLY A 423 -6.28 8.25 -6.32
CA GLY A 423 -5.36 7.15 -6.61
C GLY A 423 -5.35 6.71 -8.06
N LEU A 424 -6.52 6.40 -8.62
CA LEU A 424 -6.68 6.01 -10.02
C LEU A 424 -6.27 7.14 -10.97
N ALA A 425 -6.60 8.39 -10.64
CA ALA A 425 -6.15 9.55 -11.42
C ALA A 425 -4.62 9.69 -11.39
N SER A 426 -3.98 9.39 -10.25
CA SER A 426 -2.53 9.44 -10.11
C SER A 426 -1.80 8.40 -10.96
N LEU A 427 -2.48 7.32 -11.38
CA LEU A 427 -1.92 6.32 -12.29
C LEU A 427 -1.60 6.90 -13.67
N ALA A 428 -2.19 8.03 -14.06
CA ALA A 428 -1.83 8.70 -15.30
C ALA A 428 -0.45 9.38 -15.22
N LEU A 429 0.01 9.75 -14.02
CA LEU A 429 1.23 10.56 -13.84
C LEU A 429 2.50 9.87 -14.37
N PRO A 430 2.77 8.57 -14.08
CA PRO A 430 3.92 7.91 -14.66
C PRO A 430 3.90 7.93 -16.20
N PHE A 431 2.74 7.74 -16.83
CA PHE A 431 2.64 7.74 -18.30
C PHE A 431 2.87 9.12 -18.92
N LEU A 432 2.39 10.17 -18.25
CA LEU A 432 2.62 11.56 -18.66
C LEU A 432 4.08 11.97 -18.50
N ALA A 433 4.74 11.53 -17.42
CA ALA A 433 6.13 11.86 -17.12
C ALA A 433 7.15 10.90 -17.76
N SER A 434 6.71 9.77 -18.31
CA SER A 434 7.59 8.71 -18.80
C SER A 434 8.50 9.19 -19.95
N PRO A 435 9.79 8.82 -19.96
CA PRO A 435 10.69 9.06 -21.09
C PRO A 435 10.35 8.18 -22.31
N GLU A 436 9.59 7.09 -22.12
CA GLU A 436 9.35 6.07 -23.15
C GLU A 436 8.57 6.63 -24.32
N THR A 437 9.10 6.53 -25.53
CA THR A 437 8.43 6.98 -26.75
C THR A 437 7.24 6.10 -27.11
N ASP A 438 7.33 4.80 -26.88
CA ASP A 438 6.21 3.86 -27.04
C ASP A 438 5.35 3.80 -25.76
N LEU A 439 4.47 4.79 -25.64
CA LEU A 439 3.52 4.87 -24.54
C LEU A 439 2.60 3.64 -24.45
N ALA A 440 2.25 3.05 -25.59
CA ALA A 440 1.38 1.87 -25.62
C ALA A 440 2.10 0.65 -25.02
N HIS A 441 3.39 0.47 -25.31
CA HIS A 441 4.19 -0.55 -24.64
C HIS A 441 4.29 -0.30 -23.13
N HIS A 442 4.59 0.93 -22.70
CA HIS A 442 4.72 1.26 -21.28
C HIS A 442 3.42 1.01 -20.50
N VAL A 443 2.27 1.35 -21.10
CA VAL A 443 0.94 1.08 -20.53
C VAL A 443 0.68 -0.42 -20.43
N ARG A 444 0.97 -1.19 -21.49
CA ARG A 444 0.79 -2.65 -21.49
C ARG A 444 1.65 -3.35 -20.42
N SER A 445 2.83 -2.84 -20.11
CA SER A 445 3.76 -3.48 -19.18
C SER A 445 3.58 -3.10 -17.71
N SER A 446 2.92 -1.98 -17.41
CA SER A 446 2.93 -1.41 -16.05
C SER A 446 1.55 -1.15 -15.47
N LEU A 447 0.52 -1.01 -16.30
CA LEU A 447 -0.76 -0.50 -15.85
C LEU A 447 -1.51 -1.49 -14.94
N ASP A 448 -1.47 -2.77 -15.26
CA ASP A 448 -2.06 -3.85 -14.48
C ASP A 448 -1.50 -3.88 -13.04
N ARG A 449 -0.17 -3.78 -12.92
CA ARG A 449 0.56 -3.75 -11.64
C ARG A 449 0.20 -2.53 -10.81
N LEU A 450 0.12 -1.35 -11.44
CA LEU A 450 -0.27 -0.11 -10.77
C LEU A 450 -1.74 -0.12 -10.31
N MET A 451 -2.64 -0.68 -11.12
CA MET A 451 -4.04 -0.84 -10.76
C MET A 451 -4.22 -1.81 -9.58
N LEU A 452 -3.38 -2.85 -9.50
CA LEU A 452 -3.44 -3.85 -8.43
C LEU A 452 -3.33 -3.21 -7.04
N HIS A 453 -2.55 -2.13 -6.87
CA HIS A 453 -2.38 -1.44 -5.57
C HIS A 453 -3.70 -0.93 -5.00
N TRP A 454 -4.66 -0.58 -5.87
CA TRP A 454 -5.92 0.06 -5.48
C TRP A 454 -7.08 -0.94 -5.28
N VAL A 455 -6.87 -2.21 -5.61
CA VAL A 455 -7.92 -3.24 -5.55
C VAL A 455 -8.47 -3.41 -4.13
N GLY A 456 -7.61 -3.43 -3.13
CA GLY A 456 -8.05 -3.59 -1.74
C GLY A 456 -8.81 -2.37 -1.22
N VAL A 457 -8.45 -1.16 -1.66
CA VAL A 457 -9.23 0.07 -1.39
C VAL A 457 -10.62 -0.03 -2.01
N ALA A 458 -10.71 -0.52 -3.24
CA ALA A 458 -11.97 -0.74 -3.94
C ALA A 458 -12.87 -1.78 -3.23
N TRP A 459 -12.31 -2.90 -2.78
CA TRP A 459 -13.04 -3.90 -1.99
C TRP A 459 -13.49 -3.34 -0.62
N LEU A 460 -12.64 -2.57 0.06
CA LEU A 460 -13.04 -1.90 1.30
C LEU A 460 -14.23 -0.98 1.07
N LEU A 461 -14.17 -0.14 0.02
CA LEU A 461 -15.25 0.78 -0.35
C LEU A 461 -16.56 0.03 -0.65
N ALA A 462 -16.48 -1.06 -1.42
CA ALA A 462 -17.64 -1.92 -1.68
C ALA A 462 -18.24 -2.44 -0.36
N GLY A 463 -17.44 -2.96 0.57
CA GLY A 463 -17.95 -3.42 1.86
C GLY A 463 -18.56 -2.31 2.72
N VAL A 464 -17.95 -1.12 2.78
CA VAL A 464 -18.49 0.05 3.51
C VAL A 464 -19.85 0.48 2.95
N ARG A 465 -20.02 0.42 1.64
CA ARG A 465 -21.29 0.78 0.98
C ARG A 465 -22.42 -0.20 1.28
N TRP A 466 -22.13 -1.38 1.82
CA TRP A 466 -23.12 -2.43 2.10
C TRP A 466 -23.28 -2.75 3.60
N SER A 467 -22.46 -2.18 4.48
CA SER A 467 -22.48 -2.49 5.92
C SER A 467 -23.72 -1.99 6.66
N ASP A 468 -24.33 -0.87 6.27
CA ASP A 468 -25.40 -0.24 7.06
C ASP A 468 -26.79 -0.90 6.86
N HIS A 469 -27.03 -1.56 5.73
CA HIS A 469 -28.33 -2.20 5.44
C HIS A 469 -28.66 -3.34 6.40
N ALA A 470 -27.65 -3.93 7.03
CA ALA A 470 -27.84 -5.00 7.98
C ALA A 470 -28.38 -4.55 9.34
N VAL A 471 -28.09 -3.31 9.74
CA VAL A 471 -28.54 -2.77 11.03
C VAL A 471 -29.99 -2.33 10.95
N ALA A 472 -30.39 -1.66 9.86
CA ALA A 472 -31.76 -1.19 9.65
C ALA A 472 -32.80 -2.32 9.52
N GLY A 473 -32.41 -3.51 9.04
CA GLY A 473 -33.31 -4.66 8.91
C GLY A 473 -33.59 -5.44 10.20
N THR A 474 -32.96 -5.08 11.33
CA THR A 474 -33.12 -5.82 12.60
C THR A 474 -34.17 -5.23 13.54
N GLY A 475 -34.87 -4.17 13.16
CA GLY A 475 -35.89 -3.53 14.01
C GLY A 475 -35.35 -2.94 15.33
N LEU A 476 -34.03 -2.99 15.55
CA LEU A 476 -33.35 -2.46 16.70
C LEU A 476 -32.77 -1.08 16.34
N THR A 477 -33.64 -0.10 16.17
CA THR A 477 -33.23 1.31 16.20
C THR A 477 -34.03 2.06 17.25
N ARG A 478 -33.34 2.24 18.39
CA ARG A 478 -33.43 3.26 19.44
C ARG A 478 -34.79 3.70 19.95
#